data_AF-A0A085WLS9-F1
#
_entry.id   AF-A0A085WLS9-F1
#
_cell.length_a   1.000
_cell.length_b   1.000
_cell.length_c   1.000
_cell.angle_alpha   90.00
_cell.angle_beta   90.00
_cell.angle_gamma   90.00
#
_symmetry.space_group_name_H-M   'P 1'
#
loop_
_entity.id
_entity.type
_entity.pdbx_description
1 polymer ?
#
loop_
_entity_poly.entity_id
_entity_poly.type
_entity_poly.pdbx_seq_one_letter_code
_entity_poly.pdbx_strand_id
1 'polypeptide(L)'
;MSGGERLGLVGKFIAYGLVGWCIECCFTSVMDLASGAGDLRLKGYSYLWMHPIWGVGLLLGEHLLGLMQRAGLSRVTRAFVAMAVCFTVEYVSGALLVAAIGRCPWDYSVSPWNVNGLIRLDYAPFWLLGGWIYEPLARFIRGIRIFAREPEAEPTPGLWPS
;
A
#
# COMPACT_ATOMS: atom_id res chain seq x y z
N MET A 1 -25.01 15.52 12.07
CA MET A 1 -23.61 15.40 12.56
C MET A 1 -22.65 15.41 11.36
N SER A 2 -22.33 16.58 10.81
CA SER A 2 -21.38 16.72 9.69
C SER A 2 -20.31 17.74 10.07
N GLY A 3 -19.20 17.28 10.62
CA GLY A 3 -18.14 18.19 11.09
C GLY A 3 -16.72 17.62 11.02
N GLY A 4 -16.52 16.51 10.29
CA GLY A 4 -15.20 15.90 10.17
C GLY A 4 -14.59 16.18 8.81
N GLU A 5 -13.33 16.63 8.81
CA GLU A 5 -12.56 16.83 7.59
C GLU A 5 -12.11 15.49 7.01
N ARG A 6 -12.16 15.35 5.69
CA ARG A 6 -11.60 14.16 5.03
C ARG A 6 -10.08 14.18 5.11
N LEU A 7 -9.48 13.00 5.10
CA LEU A 7 -8.02 12.89 5.01
C LEU A 7 -7.47 13.66 3.80
N GLY A 8 -6.61 14.65 4.08
CA GLY A 8 -5.76 15.29 3.09
C GLY A 8 -4.68 14.34 2.56
N LEU A 9 -3.82 14.83 1.66
CA LEU A 9 -2.78 14.02 1.01
C LEU A 9 -1.84 13.34 2.03
N VAL A 10 -1.40 14.08 3.06
CA VAL A 10 -0.52 13.58 4.11
C VAL A 10 -1.21 12.50 4.95
N GLY A 11 -2.47 12.73 5.34
CA GLY A 11 -3.26 11.75 6.09
C GLY A 11 -3.46 10.44 5.32
N LYS A 12 -3.73 10.53 4.01
CA LYS A 12 -3.81 9.37 3.13
C LYS A 12 -2.47 8.65 2.98
N PHE A 13 -1.37 9.39 2.79
CA PHE A 13 -0.02 8.82 2.72
C PHE A 13 0.29 7.96 3.95
N ILE A 14 0.04 8.52 5.15
CA ILE A 14 0.25 7.81 6.41
C ILE A 14 -0.63 6.56 6.48
N ALA A 15 -1.93 6.70 6.21
CA ALA A 15 -2.88 5.59 6.29
C ALA A 15 -2.52 4.46 5.30
N TYR A 16 -2.18 4.81 4.06
CA TYR A 16 -1.76 3.83 3.06
C TYR A 16 -0.45 3.14 3.41
N GLY A 17 0.54 3.87 3.91
CA GLY A 17 1.80 3.26 4.34
C GLY A 17 1.61 2.29 5.51
N LEU A 18 0.75 2.63 6.47
CA LEU A 18 0.40 1.73 7.59
C LEU A 18 -0.32 0.47 7.09
N VAL A 19 -1.30 0.61 6.19
CA VAL A 19 -1.99 -0.54 5.59
C VAL A 19 -1.00 -1.41 4.82
N GLY A 20 -0.08 -0.79 4.07
CA GLY A 20 0.98 -1.49 3.35
C GLY A 20 1.87 -2.35 4.25
N TRP A 21 2.32 -1.79 5.38
CA TRP A 21 3.05 -2.57 6.39
C TRP A 21 2.24 -3.74 6.93
N CYS A 22 0.96 -3.55 7.23
CA CYS A 22 0.09 -4.65 7.68
C CYS A 22 0.00 -5.75 6.60
N ILE A 23 -0.17 -5.36 5.33
CA ILE A 23 -0.22 -6.31 4.20
C ILE A 23 1.10 -7.08 4.10
N GLU A 24 2.24 -6.41 4.21
CA GLU A 24 3.55 -7.04 4.09
C GLU A 24 3.86 -7.99 5.24
N CYS A 25 3.52 -7.62 6.48
CA CYS A 25 3.63 -8.52 7.63
C CYS A 25 2.72 -9.76 7.49
N CYS A 26 1.49 -9.58 6.97
CA CYS A 26 0.61 -10.72 6.67
C CYS A 26 1.18 -11.58 5.54
N PHE A 27 1.73 -10.96 4.50
CA PHE A 27 2.28 -11.68 3.36
C PHE A 27 3.51 -12.50 3.75
N THR A 28 4.48 -11.89 4.43
CA THR A 28 5.71 -12.58 4.88
C THR A 28 5.39 -13.72 5.85
N SER A 29 4.47 -13.53 6.78
CA SER A 29 4.08 -14.61 7.71
C SER A 29 3.40 -15.80 7.01
N VAL A 30 2.54 -15.55 6.02
CA VAL A 30 1.90 -16.60 5.21
C VAL A 30 2.92 -17.30 4.31
N MET A 31 3.82 -16.55 3.67
CA MET A 31 4.83 -17.11 2.79
C MET A 31 5.84 -17.98 3.54
N ASP A 32 6.30 -17.55 4.73
CA ASP A 32 7.18 -18.33 5.58
C ASP A 32 6.51 -19.63 6.03
N LEU A 33 5.22 -19.57 6.41
CA LEU A 33 4.45 -20.76 6.75
C LEU A 33 4.32 -21.71 5.54
N ALA A 34 4.03 -21.16 4.36
CA ALA A 34 3.88 -21.93 3.13
C ALA A 34 5.19 -22.56 2.64
N SER A 35 6.34 -21.93 2.91
CA SER A 35 7.66 -22.47 2.56
C SER A 35 8.21 -23.45 3.60
N GLY A 36 7.50 -23.69 4.71
CA GLY A 36 7.95 -24.55 5.81
C GLY A 36 9.04 -23.95 6.70
N ALA A 37 9.34 -22.65 6.53
CA ALA A 37 10.31 -21.92 7.36
C ALA A 37 9.66 -21.26 8.58
N GLY A 38 8.33 -21.08 8.55
CA GLY A 38 7.53 -20.45 9.60
C GLY A 38 6.95 -21.41 10.63
N ASP A 39 6.35 -20.84 11.67
CA ASP A 39 5.60 -21.54 12.73
C ASP A 39 4.18 -20.92 12.82
N LEU A 40 3.25 -21.61 13.50
CA LEU A 40 1.86 -21.18 13.73
C LEU A 40 1.74 -19.86 14.50
N ARG A 41 2.86 -19.33 14.99
CA ARG A 41 2.96 -17.97 15.56
C ARG A 41 2.82 -16.86 14.52
N LEU A 42 2.90 -17.16 13.21
CA LEU A 42 2.66 -16.23 12.10
C LEU A 42 3.41 -14.89 12.27
N LYS A 43 4.71 -14.96 12.52
CA LYS A 43 5.54 -13.75 12.65
C LYS A 43 5.80 -13.14 11.28
N GLY A 44 5.23 -11.97 11.03
CA GLY A 44 5.50 -11.16 9.85
C GLY A 44 6.64 -10.18 10.09
N TYR A 45 7.32 -9.82 9.02
CA TYR A 45 8.33 -8.76 9.01
C TYR A 45 8.12 -7.84 7.81
N SER A 46 8.64 -6.63 7.93
CA SER A 46 8.65 -5.61 6.90
C SER A 46 9.81 -4.67 7.17
N TYR A 47 10.28 -3.97 6.14
CA TYR A 47 11.29 -2.94 6.30
C TYR A 47 10.67 -1.56 6.52
N LEU A 48 11.36 -0.69 7.27
CA LEU A 48 10.86 0.65 7.57
C LEU A 48 10.63 1.49 6.30
N TRP A 49 11.47 1.32 5.28
CA TRP A 49 11.33 2.02 4.00
C TRP A 49 10.14 1.52 3.15
N MET A 50 9.44 0.46 3.57
CA MET A 50 8.24 0.02 2.86
C MET A 50 7.04 0.94 3.10
N HIS A 51 6.99 1.66 4.23
CA HIS A 51 5.93 2.65 4.46
C HIS A 51 5.88 3.73 3.38
N PRO A 52 6.98 4.45 3.06
CA PRO A 52 6.93 5.44 2.00
C PRO A 52 6.65 4.83 0.63
N ILE A 53 7.12 3.60 0.36
CA ILE A 53 6.84 2.90 -0.91
C ILE A 53 5.34 2.60 -1.04
N TRP A 54 4.73 1.99 -0.03
CA TRP A 54 3.29 1.71 0.00
C TRP A 54 2.45 2.99 0.02
N GLY A 55 2.86 3.99 0.81
CA GLY A 55 2.17 5.27 0.92
C GLY A 55 2.11 6.00 -0.42
N VAL A 56 3.25 6.14 -1.12
CA VAL A 56 3.30 6.76 -2.45
C VAL A 56 2.61 5.88 -3.48
N GLY A 57 2.89 4.57 -3.50
CA GLY A 57 2.35 3.63 -4.48
C GLY A 57 0.83 3.59 -4.48
N LEU A 58 0.20 3.48 -3.31
CA LEU A 58 -1.25 3.46 -3.18
C LEU A 58 -1.89 4.85 -3.39
N LEU A 59 -1.17 5.95 -3.13
CA LEU A 59 -1.62 7.30 -3.51
C LEU A 59 -1.64 7.49 -5.04
N LEU A 60 -0.57 7.11 -5.73
CA LEU A 60 -0.53 7.12 -7.20
C LEU A 60 -1.56 6.16 -7.78
N GLY A 61 -1.77 5.03 -7.12
CA GLY A 61 -2.84 4.08 -7.41
C GLY A 61 -4.23 4.72 -7.40
N GLU A 62 -4.49 5.72 -6.54
CA GLU A 62 -5.82 6.36 -6.48
C GLU A 62 -6.07 7.15 -7.77
N HIS A 63 -5.03 7.82 -8.24
CA HIS A 63 -5.08 8.57 -9.49
C HIS A 63 -5.32 7.63 -10.66
N LEU A 64 -4.54 6.55 -10.76
CA LEU A 64 -4.70 5.54 -11.80
C LEU A 64 -6.09 4.90 -11.76
N LEU A 65 -6.59 4.55 -10.58
CA LEU A 65 -7.94 4.02 -10.38
C LEU A 65 -9.01 5.00 -10.88
N GLY A 66 -8.86 6.28 -10.58
CA GLY A 66 -9.76 7.32 -11.09
C GLY A 66 -9.75 7.44 -12.62
N LEU A 67 -8.58 7.33 -13.26
CA LEU A 67 -8.47 7.31 -14.73
C LEU A 67 -9.16 6.08 -15.33
N MET A 68 -8.91 4.90 -14.77
CA MET A 68 -9.53 3.65 -15.23
C MET A 68 -11.05 3.65 -15.05
N GLN A 69 -11.56 4.23 -13.96
CA GLN A 69 -13.00 4.37 -13.72
C GLN A 69 -13.65 5.32 -14.73
N ARG A 70 -13.00 6.46 -15.03
CA ARG A 70 -13.48 7.41 -16.07
C ARG A 70 -13.46 6.79 -17.47
N ALA A 71 -12.51 5.91 -17.75
CA ALA A 71 -12.45 5.14 -18.99
C ALA A 71 -13.47 3.98 -19.07
N GLY A 72 -14.32 3.79 -18.05
CA GLY A 72 -15.36 2.76 -18.05
C GLY A 72 -14.84 1.33 -17.92
N LEU A 73 -13.59 1.13 -17.48
CA LEU A 73 -13.02 -0.21 -17.35
C LEU A 73 -13.73 -1.01 -16.26
N SER A 74 -14.01 -2.29 -16.51
CA SER A 74 -14.62 -3.18 -15.52
C SER A 74 -13.71 -3.39 -14.31
N ARG A 75 -14.28 -3.75 -13.15
CA ARG A 75 -13.48 -4.02 -11.94
C ARG A 75 -12.44 -5.14 -12.16
N VAL A 76 -12.82 -6.17 -12.91
CA VAL A 76 -11.92 -7.28 -13.28
C VAL A 76 -10.74 -6.74 -14.10
N THR A 77 -11.03 -5.95 -15.14
CA THR A 77 -10.00 -5.32 -15.98
C THR A 77 -9.07 -4.44 -15.15
N ARG A 78 -9.61 -3.65 -14.22
CA ARG A 78 -8.80 -2.81 -13.32
C ARG A 78 -7.85 -3.63 -12.45
N ALA A 79 -8.29 -4.79 -11.94
CA ALA A 79 -7.43 -5.67 -11.16
C ALA A 79 -6.29 -6.26 -12.01
N PHE A 80 -6.56 -6.66 -13.25
CA PHE A 80 -5.52 -7.11 -14.18
C PHE A 80 -4.53 -5.99 -14.55
N VAL A 81 -5.01 -4.77 -14.78
CA VAL A 81 -4.14 -3.62 -15.02
C VAL A 81 -3.28 -3.32 -13.80
N ALA A 82 -3.86 -3.33 -12.59
CA ALA A 82 -3.10 -3.17 -11.36
C ALA A 82 -2.02 -4.24 -11.20
N MET A 83 -2.35 -5.51 -11.48
CA MET A 83 -1.36 -6.60 -11.49
C MET A 83 -0.22 -6.35 -12.47
N ALA A 84 -0.54 -5.98 -13.72
CA ALA A 84 0.48 -5.68 -14.72
C ALA A 84 1.36 -4.49 -14.34
N VAL A 85 0.77 -3.44 -13.75
CA VAL A 85 1.49 -2.28 -13.23
C VAL A 85 2.43 -2.68 -12.09
N CYS A 86 1.97 -3.48 -11.13
CA CYS A 86 2.81 -3.97 -10.04
C CYS A 86 4.03 -4.74 -10.57
N PHE A 87 3.83 -5.69 -11.48
CA PHE A 87 4.94 -6.41 -12.12
C PHE A 87 5.88 -5.49 -12.89
N THR A 88 5.34 -4.51 -13.63
CA THR A 88 6.15 -3.56 -14.40
C THR A 88 7.01 -2.72 -13.48
N VAL A 89 6.43 -2.18 -12.40
CA VAL A 89 7.15 -1.37 -11.42
C VAL A 89 8.22 -2.19 -10.71
N GLU A 90 7.90 -3.41 -10.27
CA GLU A 90 8.84 -4.30 -9.60
C GLU A 90 10.02 -4.65 -10.52
N TYR A 91 9.73 -5.05 -11.76
CA TYR A 91 10.75 -5.39 -12.75
C TYR A 91 11.64 -4.21 -13.10
N VAL A 92 11.04 -3.06 -13.42
CA VAL A 92 11.80 -1.84 -13.80
C VAL A 92 12.63 -1.36 -12.62
N SER A 93 12.09 -1.37 -11.40
CA SER A 93 12.85 -0.98 -10.21
C SER A 93 14.04 -1.90 -9.98
N GLY A 94 13.84 -3.22 -10.07
CA GLY A 94 14.91 -4.19 -9.97
C GLY A 94 15.98 -4.01 -11.05
N ALA A 95 15.58 -3.81 -12.31
CA ALA A 95 16.48 -3.60 -13.43
C ALA A 95 17.30 -2.31 -13.29
N LEU A 96 16.67 -1.21 -12.84
CA LEU A 96 17.36 0.05 -12.56
C LEU A 96 18.36 -0.07 -11.40
N LEU A 97 18.02 -0.82 -10.35
CA LEU A 97 18.95 -1.09 -9.25
C LEU A 97 20.15 -1.90 -9.72
N VAL A 98 19.94 -2.95 -10.51
CA VAL A 98 21.04 -3.72 -11.11
C VAL A 98 21.91 -2.81 -11.99
N ALA A 99 21.31 -1.94 -12.80
CA ALA A 99 22.06 -1.01 -13.65
C ALA A 99 22.86 0.04 -12.84
N ALA A 100 22.31 0.54 -11.73
CA ALA A 100 22.91 1.62 -10.94
C ALA A 100 23.95 1.13 -9.92
N ILE A 101 23.70 0.01 -9.25
CA ILE A 101 24.52 -0.48 -8.12
C ILE A 101 25.00 -1.94 -8.31
N GLY A 102 24.72 -2.55 -9.46
CA GLY A 102 25.18 -3.90 -9.80
C GLY A 102 24.41 -5.04 -9.12
N ARG A 103 23.42 -4.74 -8.27
CA ARG A 103 22.64 -5.76 -7.54
C ARG A 103 21.21 -5.30 -7.25
N CYS A 104 20.28 -6.26 -7.26
CA CYS A 104 18.92 -6.09 -6.77
C CYS A 104 18.85 -6.57 -5.30
N PRO A 105 18.18 -5.85 -4.38
CA PRO A 105 18.07 -6.28 -2.98
C PRO A 105 17.22 -7.54 -2.80
N TRP A 106 16.40 -7.90 -3.79
CA TRP A 106 15.74 -9.20 -3.88
C TRP A 106 16.32 -10.01 -5.04
N ASP A 107 16.50 -11.32 -4.82
CA ASP A 107 16.94 -12.26 -5.83
C ASP A 107 15.93 -13.43 -5.91
N TYR A 108 15.18 -13.47 -7.01
CA TYR A 108 14.20 -14.51 -7.29
C TYR A 108 14.72 -15.61 -8.22
N SER A 109 16.02 -15.64 -8.52
CA SER A 109 16.62 -16.58 -9.48
C SER A 109 16.37 -18.06 -9.15
N VAL A 110 16.08 -18.37 -7.88
CA VAL A 110 15.77 -19.74 -7.41
C VAL A 110 14.36 -20.20 -7.83
N SER A 111 13.42 -19.28 -8.07
CA SER A 111 12.06 -19.66 -8.49
C SER A 111 12.03 -20.06 -9.97
N PRO A 112 11.41 -21.18 -10.37
CA PRO A 112 11.28 -21.54 -11.79
C PRO A 112 10.38 -20.57 -12.58
N TRP A 113 9.59 -19.75 -11.88
CA TRP A 113 8.68 -18.77 -12.46
C TRP A 113 9.28 -17.35 -12.50
N ASN A 114 10.59 -17.24 -12.30
CA ASN A 114 11.26 -15.94 -12.30
C ASN A 114 11.44 -15.38 -13.72
N VAL A 115 11.47 -14.06 -13.82
CA VAL A 115 11.96 -13.36 -15.02
C VAL A 115 13.19 -12.57 -14.64
N ASN A 116 14.36 -13.01 -15.14
CA ASN A 116 15.68 -12.41 -14.89
C ASN A 116 16.04 -12.27 -13.39
N GLY A 117 15.44 -13.09 -12.52
CA GLY A 117 15.58 -12.98 -11.07
C GLY A 117 14.90 -11.74 -10.44
N LEU A 118 14.21 -10.91 -11.23
CA LEU A 118 13.67 -9.61 -10.79
C LEU A 118 12.21 -9.65 -10.36
N ILE A 119 11.40 -10.49 -10.99
CA ILE A 119 9.99 -10.71 -10.64
C ILE A 119 9.65 -12.20 -10.65
N ARG A 120 8.54 -12.54 -10.00
CA ARG A 120 8.00 -13.90 -9.88
C ARG A 120 6.60 -14.00 -10.45
N LEU A 121 6.43 -14.70 -11.57
CA LEU A 121 5.12 -14.80 -12.22
C LEU A 121 4.09 -15.57 -11.37
N ASP A 122 4.55 -16.44 -10.48
CA ASP A 122 3.72 -17.11 -9.49
C ASP A 122 3.14 -16.15 -8.42
N TYR A 123 3.59 -14.89 -8.39
CA TYR A 123 2.96 -13.84 -7.58
C TYR A 123 1.73 -13.20 -8.24
N ALA A 124 1.40 -13.55 -9.48
CA ALA A 124 0.25 -13.02 -10.20
C ALA A 124 -1.07 -13.11 -9.41
N PRO A 125 -1.41 -14.22 -8.72
CA PRO A 125 -2.63 -14.30 -7.91
C PRO A 125 -2.65 -13.27 -6.78
N PHE A 126 -1.51 -13.02 -6.13
CA PHE A 126 -1.41 -12.03 -5.05
C PHE A 126 -1.58 -10.61 -5.58
N TRP A 127 -0.93 -10.28 -6.70
CA TRP A 127 -1.07 -8.98 -7.34
C TRP A 127 -2.49 -8.72 -7.86
N LEU A 128 -3.13 -9.75 -8.43
CA LEU A 128 -4.53 -9.67 -8.89
C LEU A 128 -5.48 -9.46 -7.71
N LEU A 129 -5.31 -10.21 -6.62
CA LEU A 129 -6.08 -10.05 -5.40
C LEU A 129 -5.89 -8.66 -4.79
N GLY A 130 -4.64 -8.17 -4.76
CA GLY A 130 -4.29 -6.81 -4.35
C GLY A 130 -5.04 -5.77 -5.18
N GLY A 131 -5.00 -5.87 -6.52
CA GLY A 131 -5.75 -4.99 -7.42
C GLY A 131 -7.27 -5.04 -7.19
N TRP A 132 -7.82 -6.21 -6.86
CA TRP A 132 -9.24 -6.39 -6.58
C TRP A 132 -9.69 -5.75 -5.25
N ILE A 133 -8.86 -5.89 -4.20
CA ILE A 133 -9.10 -5.35 -2.85
C ILE A 133 -8.75 -3.85 -2.77
N TYR A 134 -7.88 -3.37 -3.65
CA TYR A 134 -7.42 -1.99 -3.64
C TYR A 134 -8.56 -0.97 -3.75
N GLU A 135 -9.53 -1.21 -4.63
CA GLU A 135 -10.66 -0.29 -4.81
C GLU A 135 -11.53 -0.10 -3.55
N PRO A 136 -12.03 -1.16 -2.87
CA PRO A 136 -12.75 -0.98 -1.62
C PRO A 136 -11.86 -0.39 -0.51
N LEU A 137 -10.57 -0.74 -0.45
CA LEU A 137 -9.62 -0.13 0.48
C LEU A 137 -9.51 1.39 0.24
N ALA A 138 -9.30 1.82 -1.00
CA ALA A 138 -9.21 3.23 -1.36
C ALA A 138 -10.52 3.98 -1.12
N ARG A 139 -11.67 3.32 -1.26
CA ARG A 139 -12.96 3.89 -0.88
C ARG A 139 -13.08 4.07 0.64
N PHE A 140 -12.63 3.08 1.42
CA PHE A 140 -12.62 3.14 2.87
C PHE A 140 -11.73 4.30 3.38
N ILE A 141 -10.48 4.38 2.91
CA ILE A 141 -9.53 5.44 3.29
C ILE A 141 -10.08 6.84 2.97
N ARG A 142 -10.68 7.04 1.78
CA ARG A 142 -11.33 8.32 1.41
C ARG A 142 -12.57 8.64 2.26
N GLY A 143 -13.18 7.63 2.88
CA GLY A 143 -14.32 7.75 3.78
C GLY A 143 -13.93 8.20 5.20
N ILE A 144 -12.67 8.04 5.60
CA ILE A 144 -12.18 8.45 6.91
C ILE A 144 -12.30 9.96 7.07
N ARG A 145 -12.91 10.36 8.19
CA ARG A 145 -13.03 11.76 8.61
C ARG A 145 -12.39 11.93 9.97
N ILE A 146 -11.55 12.94 10.11
CA ILE A 146 -10.94 13.32 11.38
C ILE A 146 -11.71 14.53 11.93
N PHE A 147 -11.99 14.50 13.22
CA PHE A 147 -12.56 15.61 13.95
C PHE A 147 -11.44 16.22 14.77
N ALA A 148 -10.97 17.41 14.39
CA ALA A 148 -10.09 18.19 15.24
C ALA A 148 -10.92 18.73 16.41
N ARG A 149 -10.45 18.56 17.64
CA ARG A 149 -11.01 19.28 18.79
C ARG A 149 -10.60 20.74 18.63
N GLU A 150 -11.57 21.66 18.61
CA GLU A 150 -11.26 23.08 18.67
C GLU A 150 -10.46 23.36 19.97
N PRO A 151 -9.40 24.17 19.92
CA PRO A 151 -8.72 24.59 21.13
C PRO A 151 -9.74 25.24 22.04
N GLU A 152 -9.87 24.72 23.25
CA GLU A 152 -10.72 25.27 24.31
C GLU A 152 -10.33 26.75 24.44
N ALA A 153 -11.28 27.67 24.21
CA ALA A 153 -11.01 29.09 24.28
C ALA A 153 -10.34 29.38 25.63
N GLU A 154 -9.15 29.99 25.62
CA GLU A 154 -8.48 30.40 26.86
C GLU A 154 -9.48 31.22 27.68
N PRO A 155 -9.66 30.91 28.97
CA PRO A 155 -10.53 31.71 29.82
C PRO A 155 -10.04 33.16 29.76
N THR A 156 -10.91 34.05 29.31
CA THR A 156 -10.60 35.48 29.17
C THR A 156 -10.06 35.98 30.52
N PRO A 157 -8.82 36.47 30.60
CA PRO A 157 -8.28 36.97 31.86
C PRO A 157 -9.09 38.19 32.28
N GLY A 158 -9.99 38.05 33.27
CA GLY A 158 -10.72 39.21 33.81
C GLY A 158 -12.12 38.99 34.39
N LEU A 159 -12.74 37.81 34.25
CA LEU A 159 -14.06 37.54 34.84
C LEU A 159 -13.94 36.63 36.06
N TRP A 160 -13.48 37.18 37.18
CA TRP A 160 -13.73 36.58 38.50
C TRP A 160 -15.05 37.14 39.03
N PRO A 161 -16.02 36.29 39.45
CA PRO A 161 -17.23 36.78 40.09
C PRO A 161 -16.87 37.37 41.46
N SER A 162 -17.24 38.63 41.67
CA SER A 162 -17.16 39.37 42.94
C SER A 162 -18.15 38.86 43.97
#